data_AF-A0A7X8VWU1-F1
#
_entry.id   AF-A0A7X8VWU1-F1
#
_cell.length_a   1.000
_cell.length_b   1.000
_cell.length_c   1.000
_cell.angle_alpha   90.00
_cell.angle_beta   90.00
_cell.angle_gamma   90.00
#
_symmetry.space_group_name_H-M   'P 1'
#
loop_
_entity.id
_entity.type
_entity.pdbx_description
1 polymer ?
#
loop_
_entity_poly.entity_id
_entity_poly.type
_entity_poly.pdbx_seq_one_letter_code
_entity_poly.pdbx_strand_id
1 'polypeptide(L)'
;MTANSDKNNSASAWTDNLLTAAAAALLLACSLLIPAVALYCYNCSEFTFQLSELLPKCALAFAILTLLFFLVLFFLRHTRLFPWMIAGMLALSISIWLQHVYLADALDVYQTSQDEFSWLMVVLGTINFVVFSLPFIICLRLRHWCCRHYLKLSIIVLLPQLLPLLLRLSNYTQPQYDFYEYNITEQDKCTFARQRNVLVIVVDCLGEYLFKEVWHEYPEMRASFRDFTCFDQMLSPKPSTNLAVPAILTGHEYPGSYPDIDEVLHAQYLQQACHSPESLLVNFKREGYRCEGYPFILQTISYSPALLDNVRPRTEHGDSQQLYLDILYQRLTPLFCKPLLNRGFLTATDPFLTPREGAPLNQTALPQDLLFYRQLNRDSKIGNFDFGFKYIAGVSKLGPEHKKSSMT
;
A
#
# COMPACT_ATOMS: atom_id res chain seq x y z
N MET A 1 11.27 -62.51 -27.76
CA MET A 1 10.65 -61.23 -28.18
C MET A 1 10.06 -60.47 -26.97
N THR A 2 10.78 -60.36 -25.86
CA THR A 2 10.29 -59.76 -24.59
C THR A 2 11.26 -58.75 -23.98
N ALA A 3 12.24 -58.25 -24.74
CA ALA A 3 13.22 -57.26 -24.26
C ALA A 3 12.95 -55.83 -24.78
N ASN A 4 11.94 -55.62 -25.62
CA ASN A 4 11.64 -54.32 -26.23
C ASN A 4 10.43 -53.58 -25.61
N SER A 5 9.61 -54.21 -24.75
CA SER A 5 8.50 -53.52 -24.08
C SER A 5 8.94 -52.67 -22.89
N ASP A 6 10.02 -53.05 -22.19
CA ASP A 6 10.44 -52.38 -20.96
C ASP A 6 11.28 -51.12 -21.21
N LYS A 7 11.96 -51.03 -22.36
CA LYS A 7 12.67 -49.81 -22.78
C LYS A 7 11.70 -48.70 -23.21
N ASN A 8 10.55 -49.04 -23.80
CA ASN A 8 9.54 -48.05 -24.19
C ASN A 8 8.78 -47.48 -22.99
N ASN A 9 8.50 -48.29 -21.96
CA ASN A 9 7.83 -47.81 -20.73
C ASN A 9 8.74 -46.95 -19.84
N SER A 10 10.05 -47.21 -19.82
CA SER A 10 10.98 -46.37 -19.05
C SER A 10 11.21 -45.02 -19.72
N ALA A 11 11.37 -44.95 -21.05
CA ALA A 11 11.55 -43.68 -21.75
C ALA A 11 10.35 -42.71 -21.60
N SER A 12 9.11 -43.21 -21.63
CA SER A 12 7.91 -42.37 -21.41
C SER A 12 7.82 -41.87 -19.97
N ALA A 13 8.12 -42.73 -18.98
CA ALA A 13 8.13 -42.32 -17.57
C ALA A 13 9.20 -41.24 -17.27
N TRP A 14 10.31 -41.25 -18.02
CA TRP A 14 11.37 -40.24 -17.90
C TRP A 14 10.93 -38.85 -18.39
N THR A 15 10.24 -38.77 -19.53
CA THR A 15 9.71 -37.52 -20.07
C THR A 15 8.57 -36.97 -19.21
N ASP A 16 7.73 -37.86 -18.66
CA ASP A 16 6.55 -37.48 -17.88
C ASP A 16 6.91 -36.82 -16.54
N ASN A 17 7.94 -37.33 -15.85
CA ASN A 17 8.40 -36.74 -14.59
C ASN A 17 9.11 -35.39 -14.80
N LEU A 18 9.84 -35.22 -15.91
CA LEU A 18 10.50 -33.97 -16.23
C LEU A 18 9.50 -32.86 -16.54
N LEU A 19 8.48 -33.17 -17.35
CA LEU A 19 7.41 -32.23 -17.69
C LEU A 19 6.59 -31.86 -16.44
N THR A 20 6.32 -32.84 -15.58
CA THR A 20 5.65 -32.61 -14.29
C THR A 20 6.47 -31.69 -13.38
N ALA A 21 7.80 -31.88 -13.34
CA ALA A 21 8.69 -31.01 -12.58
C ALA A 21 8.69 -29.57 -13.09
N ALA A 22 8.79 -29.38 -14.41
CA ALA A 22 8.73 -28.06 -15.04
C ALA A 22 7.39 -27.36 -14.76
N ALA A 23 6.27 -28.08 -14.93
CA ALA A 23 4.95 -27.55 -14.65
C ALA A 23 4.76 -27.18 -13.17
N ALA A 24 5.35 -27.95 -12.25
CA ALA A 24 5.28 -27.66 -10.82
C ALA A 24 6.06 -26.42 -10.43
N ALA A 25 7.28 -26.29 -10.96
CA ALA A 25 8.10 -25.11 -10.78
C ALA A 25 7.41 -23.84 -11.31
N LEU A 26 6.86 -23.90 -12.53
CA LEU A 26 6.11 -22.81 -13.14
C LEU A 26 4.88 -22.42 -12.33
N LEU A 27 4.05 -23.41 -11.94
CA LEU A 27 2.83 -23.15 -11.18
C LEU A 27 3.14 -22.44 -9.85
N LEU A 28 4.13 -22.92 -9.10
CA LEU A 28 4.45 -22.32 -7.81
C LEU A 28 5.05 -20.91 -7.98
N ALA A 29 5.94 -20.71 -8.95
CA ALA A 29 6.48 -19.38 -9.24
C ALA A 29 5.38 -18.39 -9.67
N CYS A 30 4.43 -18.83 -10.52
CA CYS A 30 3.27 -18.02 -10.88
C CYS A 30 2.40 -17.69 -9.66
N SER A 31 2.08 -18.66 -8.81
CA SER A 31 1.24 -18.44 -7.63
C SER A 31 1.86 -17.48 -6.61
N LEU A 32 3.19 -17.40 -6.53
CA LEU A 32 3.89 -16.43 -5.69
C LEU A 32 3.90 -15.01 -6.27
N LEU A 33 3.96 -14.86 -7.60
CA LEU A 33 4.21 -13.57 -8.25
C LEU A 33 2.98 -12.92 -8.87
N ILE A 34 1.95 -13.68 -9.24
CA ILE A 34 0.67 -13.11 -9.71
C ILE A 34 0.07 -12.16 -8.64
N PRO A 35 0.02 -12.52 -7.34
CA PRO A 35 -0.45 -11.62 -6.29
C PRO A 35 0.33 -10.32 -6.21
N ALA A 36 1.63 -10.34 -6.51
CA ALA A 36 2.50 -9.17 -6.49
C ALA A 36 2.06 -8.15 -7.55
N VAL A 37 1.94 -8.59 -8.80
CA VAL A 37 1.50 -7.71 -9.91
C VAL A 37 0.06 -7.25 -9.71
N ALA A 38 -0.83 -8.14 -9.25
CA ALA A 38 -2.22 -7.81 -8.97
C ALA A 38 -2.36 -6.74 -7.87
N LEU A 39 -1.58 -6.85 -6.79
CA LEU A 39 -1.53 -5.89 -5.69
C LEU A 39 -1.14 -4.50 -6.19
N TYR A 40 -0.08 -4.42 -7.00
CA TYR A 40 0.35 -3.14 -7.56
C TYR A 40 -0.75 -2.51 -8.42
N CYS A 41 -1.37 -3.30 -9.31
CA CYS A 41 -2.43 -2.80 -10.19
C CYS A 41 -3.72 -2.41 -9.47
N TYR A 42 -3.87 -2.75 -8.18
CA TYR A 42 -5.00 -2.33 -7.35
C TYR A 42 -4.71 -1.05 -6.54
N ASN A 43 -3.43 -0.74 -6.30
CA ASN A 43 -3.01 0.36 -5.43
C ASN A 43 -1.96 1.23 -6.12
N CYS A 44 -2.01 1.38 -7.45
CA CYS A 44 -0.92 2.04 -8.16
C CYS A 44 -0.80 3.53 -7.79
N SER A 45 -1.89 4.18 -7.38
CA SER A 45 -1.85 5.53 -6.81
C SER A 45 -1.10 5.64 -5.49
N GLU A 46 -0.94 4.56 -4.73
CA GLU A 46 -0.29 4.58 -3.42
C GLU A 46 1.23 4.47 -3.50
N PHE A 47 1.77 4.03 -4.63
CA PHE A 47 3.20 3.82 -4.81
C PHE A 47 3.85 4.98 -5.56
N THR A 48 5.13 5.23 -5.30
CA THR A 48 5.91 6.28 -5.98
C THR A 48 6.68 5.76 -7.18
N PHE A 49 6.62 4.47 -7.48
CA PHE A 49 7.30 3.84 -8.63
C PHE A 49 6.27 3.34 -9.64
N GLN A 50 6.68 3.16 -10.90
CA GLN A 50 5.77 2.75 -11.98
C GLN A 50 5.72 1.22 -12.19
N LEU A 51 4.69 0.74 -12.89
CA LEU A 51 4.55 -0.67 -13.24
C LEU A 51 5.72 -1.16 -14.12
N SER A 52 6.25 -0.27 -14.96
CA SER A 52 7.41 -0.50 -15.82
C SER A 52 8.68 -0.84 -15.04
N GLU A 53 8.82 -0.35 -13.80
CA GLU A 53 9.94 -0.68 -12.91
C GLU A 53 9.72 -2.00 -12.17
N LEU A 54 8.46 -2.37 -11.90
CA LEU A 54 8.09 -3.58 -11.18
C LEU A 54 8.16 -4.83 -12.08
N LEU A 55 7.63 -4.76 -13.30
CA LEU A 55 7.51 -5.91 -14.20
C LEU A 55 8.86 -6.62 -14.47
N PRO A 56 9.97 -5.92 -14.77
CA PRO A 56 11.28 -6.56 -14.95
C PRO A 56 11.77 -7.27 -13.68
N LYS A 57 11.54 -6.69 -12.50
CA LYS A 57 11.91 -7.30 -11.21
C LYS A 57 11.09 -8.57 -10.96
N CYS A 58 9.78 -8.54 -11.23
CA CYS A 58 8.92 -9.71 -11.15
C CYS A 58 9.30 -10.78 -12.17
N ALA A 59 9.64 -10.41 -13.41
CA ALA A 59 10.07 -11.36 -14.44
C ALA A 59 11.40 -12.04 -14.08
N LEU A 60 12.36 -11.29 -13.53
CA LEU A 60 13.61 -11.83 -13.03
C LEU A 60 13.37 -12.78 -11.84
N ALA A 61 12.56 -12.38 -10.86
CA ALA A 61 12.18 -13.23 -9.74
C ALA A 61 11.48 -14.52 -10.22
N PHE A 62 10.61 -14.41 -11.22
CA PHE A 62 9.92 -15.56 -11.83
C PHE A 62 10.91 -16.54 -12.44
N ALA A 63 11.87 -16.04 -13.23
CA ALA A 63 12.89 -16.87 -13.85
C ALA A 63 13.76 -17.57 -12.80
N ILE A 64 14.21 -16.85 -11.77
CA ILE A 64 15.03 -17.39 -10.68
C ILE A 64 14.26 -18.46 -9.88
N LEU A 65 13.03 -18.16 -9.45
CA LEU A 65 12.22 -19.10 -8.66
C LEU A 65 11.86 -20.35 -9.47
N THR A 66 11.47 -20.18 -10.74
CA THR A 66 11.17 -21.31 -11.63
C THR A 66 12.40 -22.19 -11.80
N LEU A 67 13.57 -21.59 -12.07
CA LEU A 67 14.81 -22.35 -12.21
C LEU A 67 15.17 -23.08 -10.92
N LEU A 68 15.10 -22.40 -9.78
CA LEU A 68 15.41 -22.98 -8.47
C LEU A 68 14.50 -24.17 -8.15
N PHE A 69 13.18 -24.01 -8.26
CA PHE A 69 12.23 -25.08 -8.01
C PHE A 69 12.40 -26.23 -9.00
N PHE A 70 12.65 -25.92 -10.27
CA PHE A 70 12.90 -26.94 -11.30
C PHE A 70 14.16 -27.74 -11.00
N LEU A 71 15.27 -27.09 -10.62
CA LEU A 71 16.52 -27.77 -10.27
C LEU A 71 16.32 -28.71 -9.08
N VAL A 72 15.66 -28.25 -8.03
CA VAL A 72 15.32 -29.09 -6.86
C VAL A 72 14.54 -30.33 -7.28
N LEU A 73 13.48 -30.16 -8.07
CA LEU A 73 12.66 -31.29 -8.55
C LEU A 73 13.40 -32.18 -9.54
N PHE A 74 14.26 -31.61 -10.38
CA PHE A 74 15.05 -32.33 -11.37
C PHE A 74 15.97 -33.36 -10.71
N PHE A 75 16.67 -32.96 -9.64
CA PHE A 75 17.53 -33.87 -8.89
C PHE A 75 16.73 -34.90 -8.08
N LEU A 76 15.56 -34.51 -7.56
CA LEU A 76 14.72 -35.40 -6.75
C LEU A 76 13.82 -36.33 -7.57
N ARG A 77 13.74 -36.19 -8.90
CA ARG A 77 12.75 -36.87 -9.76
C ARG A 77 12.71 -38.39 -9.67
N HIS A 78 13.84 -39.01 -9.33
CA HIS A 78 13.97 -40.47 -9.23
C HIS A 78 13.86 -41.00 -7.80
N THR A 79 13.66 -40.10 -6.84
CA THR A 79 13.54 -40.45 -5.43
C THR A 79 12.09 -40.69 -5.04
N ARG A 80 11.88 -41.42 -3.93
CA ARG A 80 10.55 -41.57 -3.33
C ARG A 80 9.94 -40.25 -2.84
N LEU A 81 10.74 -39.18 -2.76
CA LEU A 81 10.30 -37.84 -2.35
C LEU A 81 9.61 -37.08 -3.48
N PHE A 82 9.79 -37.47 -4.74
CA PHE A 82 9.24 -36.71 -5.88
C PHE A 82 7.72 -36.53 -5.81
N PRO A 83 6.89 -37.59 -5.61
CA PRO A 83 5.44 -37.40 -5.50
C PRO A 83 5.03 -36.53 -4.29
N TRP A 84 5.81 -36.56 -3.20
CA TRP A 84 5.57 -35.71 -2.02
C TRP A 84 5.83 -34.24 -2.33
N MET A 85 6.96 -33.94 -2.99
CA MET A 85 7.31 -32.58 -3.41
C MET A 85 6.29 -32.00 -4.39
N ILE A 86 5.90 -32.79 -5.41
CA ILE A 86 4.90 -32.40 -6.40
C ILE A 86 3.54 -32.11 -5.73
N ALA A 87 3.07 -33.00 -4.87
CA ALA A 87 1.84 -32.79 -4.12
C ALA A 87 1.91 -31.58 -3.17
N GLY A 88 3.05 -31.38 -2.51
CA GLY A 88 3.28 -30.24 -1.63
C GLY A 88 3.31 -28.90 -2.38
N MET A 89 3.93 -28.84 -3.55
CA MET A 89 3.94 -27.63 -4.38
C MET A 89 2.55 -27.30 -4.92
N LEU A 90 1.78 -28.31 -5.35
CA LEU A 90 0.38 -28.10 -5.74
C LEU A 90 -0.46 -27.57 -4.58
N ALA A 91 -0.33 -28.18 -3.40
CA ALA A 91 -1.02 -27.75 -2.19
C ALA A 91 -0.65 -26.31 -1.81
N LEU A 92 0.63 -25.96 -1.88
CA LEU A 92 1.12 -24.62 -1.59
C LEU A 92 0.58 -23.60 -2.59
N SER A 93 0.60 -23.89 -3.89
CA SER A 93 0.02 -23.03 -4.93
C SER A 93 -1.47 -22.78 -4.70
N ILE A 94 -2.25 -23.82 -4.36
CA ILE A 94 -3.67 -23.69 -4.02
C ILE A 94 -3.84 -22.83 -2.75
N SER A 95 -3.01 -23.06 -1.73
CA SER A 95 -3.11 -22.35 -0.45
C SER A 95 -2.78 -20.87 -0.60
N ILE A 96 -1.75 -20.51 -1.38
CA ILE A 96 -1.40 -19.12 -1.70
C ILE A 96 -2.54 -18.45 -2.47
N TRP A 97 -3.10 -19.14 -3.47
CA TRP A 97 -4.23 -18.61 -4.24
C TRP A 97 -5.46 -18.33 -3.35
N LEU A 98 -5.85 -19.28 -2.50
CA LEU A 98 -6.98 -19.09 -1.58
C LEU A 98 -6.70 -18.00 -0.53
N GLN A 99 -5.46 -17.94 -0.03
CA GLN A 99 -5.01 -16.91 0.89
C GLN A 99 -5.14 -15.52 0.26
N HIS A 100 -4.69 -15.35 -0.99
CA HIS A 100 -4.71 -14.07 -1.69
C HIS A 100 -6.13 -13.63 -2.08
N VAL A 101 -6.95 -14.51 -2.66
CA VAL A 101 -8.25 -14.14 -3.24
C VAL A 101 -9.34 -13.95 -2.19
N TYR A 102 -9.37 -14.77 -1.14
CA TYR A 102 -10.52 -14.80 -0.23
C TYR A 102 -10.17 -14.38 1.18
N LEU A 103 -9.04 -14.84 1.72
CA LEU A 103 -8.75 -14.62 3.13
C LEU A 103 -8.03 -13.31 3.41
N ALA A 104 -7.15 -12.82 2.53
CA ALA A 104 -6.47 -11.55 2.78
C ALA A 104 -7.46 -10.37 2.87
N ASP A 105 -8.29 -10.16 1.85
CA ASP A 105 -9.22 -9.02 1.81
C ASP A 105 -10.36 -9.14 2.83
N ALA A 106 -10.90 -10.35 3.07
CA ALA A 106 -11.96 -10.55 4.08
C ALA A 106 -11.45 -10.37 5.52
N LEU A 107 -10.16 -10.59 5.77
CA LEU A 107 -9.55 -10.46 7.10
C LEU A 107 -8.95 -9.08 7.34
N ASP A 108 -8.53 -8.35 6.30
CA ASP A 108 -7.91 -7.01 6.40
C ASP A 108 -8.88 -5.98 7.00
N VAL A 109 -10.18 -6.07 6.64
CA VAL A 109 -11.26 -5.25 7.23
C VAL A 109 -11.31 -5.35 8.76
N TYR A 110 -10.85 -6.47 9.34
CA TYR A 110 -10.84 -6.68 10.79
C TYR A 110 -9.47 -6.37 11.43
N GLN A 111 -8.38 -6.47 10.67
CA GLN A 111 -7.01 -6.18 11.14
C GLN A 111 -6.77 -4.68 11.42
N THR A 112 -7.70 -3.78 11.09
CA THR A 112 -7.60 -2.35 11.41
C THR A 112 -8.06 -1.99 12.83
N SER A 113 -8.64 -2.93 13.58
CA SER A 113 -9.10 -2.75 14.97
C SER A 113 -8.06 -3.23 16.02
N GLN A 114 -6.79 -2.85 15.83
CA GLN A 114 -5.59 -3.45 16.42
C GLN A 114 -5.35 -3.32 17.93
N ASP A 115 -6.28 -2.80 18.72
CA ASP A 115 -5.96 -2.53 20.13
C ASP A 115 -6.37 -3.64 21.12
N GLU A 116 -7.18 -4.64 20.73
CA GLU A 116 -7.58 -5.70 21.65
C GLU A 116 -7.58 -7.10 21.04
N PHE A 117 -6.93 -8.05 21.74
CA PHE A 117 -7.04 -9.48 21.45
C PHE A 117 -8.51 -9.90 21.57
N SER A 118 -9.17 -10.11 20.42
CA SER A 118 -10.58 -10.51 20.36
C SER A 118 -10.71 -12.01 20.10
N TRP A 119 -11.70 -12.64 20.71
CA TRP A 119 -12.10 -14.03 20.40
C TRP A 119 -12.35 -14.24 18.89
N LEU A 120 -12.80 -13.19 18.20
CA LEU A 120 -12.98 -13.20 16.75
C LEU A 120 -11.66 -13.45 16.01
N MET A 121 -10.54 -12.87 16.45
CA MET A 121 -9.22 -13.10 15.83
C MET A 121 -8.78 -14.56 15.96
N VAL A 122 -9.09 -15.21 17.08
CA VAL A 122 -8.80 -16.64 17.29
C VAL A 122 -9.64 -17.50 16.34
N VAL A 123 -10.94 -17.21 16.22
CA VAL A 123 -11.85 -17.91 15.29
C VAL A 123 -11.38 -17.74 13.86
N LEU A 124 -11.10 -16.51 13.42
CA LEU A 124 -10.62 -16.22 12.07
C LEU A 124 -9.25 -16.85 11.78
N GLY A 125 -8.33 -16.82 12.76
CA GLY A 125 -7.04 -17.49 12.67
C GLY A 125 -7.20 -19.01 12.52
N THR A 126 -8.16 -19.60 13.24
CA THR A 126 -8.46 -21.04 13.15
C THR A 126 -9.06 -21.41 11.80
N ILE A 127 -10.00 -20.61 11.28
CA ILE A 127 -10.57 -20.80 9.94
C ILE A 127 -9.46 -20.71 8.88
N ASN A 128 -8.61 -19.68 8.99
CA ASN A 128 -7.46 -19.51 8.10
C ASN A 128 -6.52 -20.72 8.14
N PHE A 129 -6.23 -21.24 9.33
CA PHE A 129 -5.42 -22.46 9.50
C PHE A 129 -6.04 -23.67 8.81
N VAL A 130 -7.35 -23.89 8.98
CA VAL A 130 -8.06 -25.02 8.35
C VAL A 130 -8.04 -24.88 6.82
N VAL A 131 -8.38 -23.71 6.29
CA VAL A 131 -8.41 -23.45 4.84
C VAL A 131 -7.01 -23.60 4.22
N PHE A 132 -5.97 -23.11 4.89
CA PHE A 132 -4.59 -23.21 4.41
C PHE A 132 -4.05 -24.65 4.51
N SER A 133 -4.45 -25.42 5.54
CA SER A 133 -3.95 -26.79 5.76
C SER A 133 -4.69 -27.84 4.94
N LEU A 134 -5.95 -27.61 4.57
CA LEU A 134 -6.78 -28.57 3.85
C LEU A 134 -6.19 -29.02 2.50
N PRO A 135 -5.67 -28.13 1.63
CA PRO A 135 -4.98 -28.54 0.40
C PRO A 135 -3.81 -29.49 0.66
N PHE A 136 -3.01 -29.25 1.71
CA PHE A 136 -1.91 -30.13 2.07
C PHE A 136 -2.41 -31.52 2.46
N ILE A 137 -3.44 -31.62 3.30
CA ILE A 137 -4.01 -32.92 3.72
C ILE A 137 -4.49 -33.71 2.50
N ILE A 138 -5.22 -33.07 1.59
CA ILE A 138 -5.79 -33.74 0.40
C ILE A 138 -4.69 -34.14 -0.59
N CYS A 139 -3.85 -33.20 -1.00
CA CYS A 139 -2.81 -33.45 -2.01
C CYS A 139 -1.78 -34.47 -1.53
N LEU A 140 -1.36 -34.42 -0.26
CA LEU A 140 -0.37 -35.38 0.27
C LEU A 140 -0.94 -36.80 0.43
N ARG A 141 -2.23 -36.93 0.78
CA ARG A 141 -2.91 -38.24 0.77
C ARG A 141 -3.04 -38.80 -0.65
N LEU A 142 -3.36 -37.94 -1.61
CA LEU A 142 -3.55 -38.30 -3.02
C LEU A 142 -2.29 -38.11 -3.87
N ARG A 143 -1.09 -38.07 -3.27
CA ARG A 143 0.15 -37.65 -3.93
C ARG A 143 0.47 -38.33 -5.25
N HIS A 144 0.22 -39.63 -5.36
CA HIS A 144 0.46 -40.40 -6.59
C HIS A 144 -0.53 -40.02 -7.70
N TRP A 145 -1.79 -39.75 -7.33
CA TRP A 145 -2.81 -39.27 -8.25
C TRP A 145 -2.53 -37.84 -8.70
N CYS A 146 -2.17 -36.94 -7.77
CA CYS A 146 -1.77 -35.57 -8.08
C CYS A 146 -0.56 -35.54 -9.03
N CYS A 147 0.44 -36.38 -8.81
CA CYS A 147 1.60 -36.48 -9.69
C CYS A 147 1.20 -36.93 -11.10
N ARG A 148 0.32 -37.92 -11.24
CA ARG A 148 -0.14 -38.42 -12.55
C ARG A 148 -0.98 -37.40 -13.32
N HIS A 149 -1.75 -36.57 -12.63
CA HIS A 149 -2.67 -35.60 -13.23
C HIS A 149 -2.20 -34.15 -13.13
N TYR A 150 -0.93 -33.94 -12.79
CA TYR A 150 -0.42 -32.63 -12.39
C TYR A 150 -0.69 -31.54 -13.41
N LEU A 151 -0.41 -31.78 -14.70
CA LEU A 151 -0.62 -30.79 -15.75
C LEU A 151 -2.06 -30.28 -15.82
N LYS A 152 -3.04 -31.17 -15.67
CA LYS A 152 -4.46 -30.78 -15.67
C LYS A 152 -4.80 -29.96 -14.43
N LEU A 153 -4.28 -30.37 -13.27
CA LEU A 153 -4.48 -29.67 -12.01
C LEU A 153 -3.82 -28.28 -12.03
N SER A 154 -2.61 -28.16 -12.59
CA SER A 154 -1.93 -26.87 -12.76
C SER A 154 -2.76 -25.89 -13.58
N ILE A 155 -3.38 -26.33 -14.68
CA ILE A 155 -4.24 -25.47 -15.50
C ILE A 155 -5.46 -25.02 -14.68
N ILE A 156 -6.10 -25.95 -13.95
CA ILE A 156 -7.26 -25.63 -13.10
C ILE A 156 -6.91 -24.61 -12.02
N VAL A 157 -5.71 -24.69 -11.42
CA VAL A 157 -5.26 -23.77 -10.38
C VAL A 157 -4.76 -22.44 -10.96
N LEU A 158 -4.09 -22.45 -12.11
CA LEU A 158 -3.48 -21.27 -12.71
C LEU A 158 -4.49 -20.36 -13.41
N LEU A 159 -5.47 -20.92 -14.13
CA LEU A 159 -6.47 -20.13 -14.87
C LEU A 159 -7.20 -19.08 -14.02
N PRO A 160 -7.75 -19.40 -12.82
CA PRO A 160 -8.44 -18.40 -12.01
C PRO A 160 -7.50 -17.33 -11.42
N GLN A 161 -6.19 -17.55 -11.42
CA GLN A 161 -5.19 -16.55 -11.02
C GLN A 161 -4.80 -15.66 -12.21
N LEU A 162 -4.59 -16.27 -13.38
CA LEU A 162 -4.06 -15.60 -14.56
C LEU A 162 -5.12 -14.76 -15.29
N LEU A 163 -6.36 -15.27 -15.44
CA LEU A 163 -7.40 -14.56 -16.20
C LEU A 163 -7.76 -13.19 -15.59
N PRO A 164 -8.01 -13.06 -14.27
CA PRO A 164 -8.28 -11.75 -13.68
C PRO A 164 -7.10 -10.79 -13.80
N LEU A 165 -5.86 -11.30 -13.68
CA LEU A 165 -4.66 -10.48 -13.87
C LEU A 165 -4.56 -9.96 -15.31
N LEU A 166 -4.76 -10.81 -16.31
CA LEU A 166 -4.67 -10.41 -17.72
C LEU A 166 -5.75 -9.37 -18.07
N LEU A 167 -6.98 -9.56 -17.60
CA LEU A 167 -8.05 -8.57 -17.78
C LEU A 167 -7.73 -7.24 -17.09
N ARG A 168 -7.11 -7.29 -15.92
CA ARG A 168 -6.68 -6.08 -15.21
C ARG A 168 -5.56 -5.37 -15.96
N LEU A 169 -4.55 -6.11 -16.43
CA LEU A 169 -3.45 -5.54 -17.20
C LEU A 169 -3.92 -4.98 -18.55
N SER A 170 -4.93 -5.58 -19.20
CA SER A 170 -5.47 -5.06 -20.45
C SER A 170 -6.22 -3.74 -20.27
N ASN A 171 -6.83 -3.55 -19.08
CA ASN A 171 -7.55 -2.32 -18.73
C ASN A 171 -6.68 -1.34 -17.93
N TYR A 172 -5.43 -1.71 -17.63
CA TYR A 172 -4.54 -0.89 -16.82
C TYR A 172 -4.10 0.35 -17.59
N THR A 173 -4.34 1.51 -16.98
CA THR A 173 -3.82 2.79 -17.47
C THR A 173 -3.04 3.41 -16.32
N GLN A 174 -1.75 3.68 -16.55
CA GLN A 174 -0.88 4.30 -15.54
C GLN A 174 -1.41 5.74 -15.26
N PRO A 175 -1.81 6.05 -14.01
CA PRO A 175 -2.14 7.43 -13.65
C PRO A 175 -0.87 8.29 -13.73
N GLN A 176 -1.02 9.60 -13.98
CA GLN A 176 0.09 10.53 -14.19
C GLN A 176 0.20 11.50 -13.01
N TYR A 177 0.77 11.01 -11.91
CA TYR A 177 1.00 11.81 -10.72
C TYR A 177 2.41 12.42 -10.69
N ASP A 178 2.56 13.66 -10.26
CA ASP A 178 3.87 14.31 -10.14
C ASP A 178 4.79 13.62 -9.14
N PHE A 179 4.23 12.97 -8.11
CA PHE A 179 5.05 12.33 -7.06
C PHE A 179 5.85 11.13 -7.56
N TYR A 180 5.62 10.65 -8.79
CA TYR A 180 6.49 9.69 -9.47
C TYR A 180 7.85 10.30 -9.81
N GLU A 181 7.87 11.57 -10.22
CA GLU A 181 9.08 12.28 -10.67
C GLU A 181 9.64 13.23 -9.62
N TYR A 182 8.80 13.65 -8.67
CA TYR A 182 9.13 14.68 -7.70
C TYR A 182 8.86 14.24 -6.26
N ASN A 183 9.63 14.80 -5.33
CA ASN A 183 9.40 14.68 -3.89
C ASN A 183 9.35 16.08 -3.24
N ILE A 184 8.96 16.12 -1.96
CA ILE A 184 8.90 17.34 -1.15
C ILE A 184 10.03 17.32 -0.14
N THR A 185 10.83 18.38 -0.11
CA THR A 185 11.84 18.54 0.95
C THR A 185 11.22 19.18 2.19
N GLU A 186 11.48 18.59 3.36
CA GLU A 186 11.03 19.11 4.67
C GLU A 186 12.06 20.04 5.34
N GLN A 187 13.22 20.29 4.72
CA GLN A 187 14.33 21.05 5.32
C GLN A 187 13.93 22.45 5.81
N ASP A 188 13.05 23.12 5.06
CA ASP A 188 12.60 24.49 5.35
C ASP A 188 11.20 24.56 5.98
N LYS A 189 10.66 23.43 6.45
CA LYS A 189 9.29 23.36 7.01
C LYS A 189 9.05 24.38 8.12
N CYS A 190 10.02 24.56 9.02
CA CYS A 190 9.97 25.52 10.13
C CYS A 190 10.66 26.88 9.80
N THR A 191 10.99 27.15 8.54
CA THR A 191 11.59 28.44 8.10
C THR A 191 10.49 29.39 7.60
N PHE A 192 10.34 30.58 8.19
CA PHE A 192 9.29 31.56 7.88
C PHE A 192 9.82 32.83 7.19
N ALA A 193 8.98 33.53 6.45
CA ALA A 193 9.31 34.77 5.77
C ALA A 193 9.52 35.94 6.74
N ARG A 194 10.25 36.97 6.30
CA ARG A 194 10.57 38.16 7.10
C ARG A 194 9.39 39.12 7.29
N GLN A 195 8.51 39.24 6.30
CA GLN A 195 7.47 40.27 6.30
C GLN A 195 6.06 39.70 6.39
N ARG A 196 5.65 38.85 5.44
CA ARG A 196 4.29 38.27 5.42
C ARG A 196 4.34 36.77 5.30
N ASN A 197 3.61 36.10 6.18
CA ASN A 197 3.47 34.66 6.21
C ASN A 197 1.99 34.32 6.10
N VAL A 198 1.64 33.45 5.17
CA VAL A 198 0.32 32.82 5.06
C VAL A 198 0.48 31.33 5.29
N LEU A 199 -0.21 30.81 6.30
CA LEU A 199 -0.19 29.40 6.65
C LEU A 199 -1.59 28.81 6.46
N VAL A 200 -1.68 27.74 5.69
CA VAL A 200 -2.89 26.92 5.54
C VAL A 200 -2.61 25.58 6.21
N ILE A 201 -3.23 25.36 7.37
CA ILE A 201 -3.08 24.13 8.15
C ILE A 201 -4.34 23.31 8.01
N VAL A 202 -4.23 22.10 7.46
CA VAL A 202 -5.33 21.15 7.35
C VAL A 202 -5.10 20.03 8.35
N VAL A 203 -6.07 19.86 9.27
CA VAL A 203 -6.05 18.81 10.27
C VAL A 203 -7.05 17.74 9.86
N ASP A 204 -6.55 16.53 9.61
CA ASP A 204 -7.38 15.43 9.13
C ASP A 204 -8.45 15.02 10.14
N CYS A 205 -9.66 14.72 9.65
CA CYS A 205 -10.84 14.34 10.43
C CYS A 205 -11.27 15.33 11.54
N LEU A 206 -10.81 16.59 11.55
CA LEU A 206 -11.27 17.58 12.52
C LEU A 206 -12.67 18.09 12.15
N GLY A 207 -13.69 17.54 12.80
CA GLY A 207 -15.08 17.97 12.64
C GLY A 207 -15.46 19.16 13.52
N GLU A 208 -16.47 19.92 13.08
CA GLU A 208 -17.02 21.07 13.81
C GLU A 208 -17.47 20.70 15.24
N TYR A 209 -18.08 19.52 15.41
CA TYR A 209 -18.52 19.03 16.72
C TYR A 209 -17.37 18.96 17.73
N LEU A 210 -16.26 18.32 17.35
CA LEU A 210 -15.09 18.15 18.21
C LEU A 210 -14.44 19.49 18.52
N PHE A 211 -14.33 20.38 17.53
CA PHE A 211 -13.81 21.73 17.76
C PHE A 211 -14.66 22.51 18.77
N LYS A 212 -16.00 22.47 18.63
CA LYS A 212 -16.92 23.14 19.56
C LYS A 212 -16.83 22.55 20.97
N GLU A 213 -16.74 21.23 21.09
CA GLU A 213 -16.59 20.55 22.39
C GLU A 213 -15.32 21.03 23.13
N VAL A 214 -14.17 20.98 22.45
CA VAL A 214 -12.89 21.46 23.00
C VAL A 214 -12.93 22.97 23.27
N TRP A 215 -13.53 23.75 22.37
CA TRP A 215 -13.73 25.18 22.59
C TRP A 215 -14.57 25.43 23.85
N HIS A 216 -15.58 24.61 24.11
CA HIS A 216 -16.42 24.72 25.30
C HIS A 216 -15.70 24.30 26.59
N GLU A 217 -14.93 23.22 26.53
CA GLU A 217 -14.28 22.58 27.68
C GLU A 217 -13.03 23.32 28.19
N TYR A 218 -12.27 24.00 27.32
CA TYR A 218 -10.99 24.64 27.67
C TYR A 218 -11.02 26.18 27.50
N PRO A 219 -11.43 26.97 28.53
CA PRO A 219 -11.51 28.44 28.45
C PRO A 219 -10.19 29.13 28.10
N GLU A 220 -9.06 28.58 28.54
CA GLU A 220 -7.71 29.04 28.23
C GLU A 220 -7.39 28.99 26.73
N MET A 221 -7.99 28.05 26.02
CA MET A 221 -7.90 27.95 24.57
C MET A 221 -8.60 29.15 23.92
N ARG A 222 -9.82 29.49 24.37
CA ARG A 222 -10.56 30.66 23.85
C ARG A 222 -9.78 31.96 24.06
N ALA A 223 -9.13 32.10 25.21
CA ALA A 223 -8.30 33.29 25.48
C ALA A 223 -7.12 33.40 24.50
N SER A 224 -6.55 32.26 24.09
CA SER A 224 -5.46 32.19 23.10
C SER A 224 -5.94 32.45 21.66
N PHE A 225 -7.22 32.19 21.36
CA PHE A 225 -7.84 32.40 20.05
C PHE A 225 -8.72 33.66 19.98
N ARG A 226 -8.48 34.67 20.82
CA ARG A 226 -9.30 35.90 20.86
C ARG A 226 -9.39 36.66 19.52
N ASP A 227 -8.35 36.54 18.70
CA ASP A 227 -8.24 37.17 17.38
C ASP A 227 -8.57 36.18 16.24
N PHE A 228 -9.16 35.02 16.57
CA PHE A 228 -9.51 33.97 15.63
C PHE A 228 -10.97 34.09 15.18
N THR A 229 -11.19 34.04 13.88
CA THR A 229 -12.53 33.94 13.29
C THR A 229 -12.82 32.48 13.01
N CYS A 230 -13.82 31.93 13.70
CA CYS A 230 -14.36 30.60 13.41
C CYS A 230 -15.55 30.74 12.46
N PHE A 231 -15.53 29.99 11.36
CA PHE A 231 -16.68 29.82 10.47
C PHE A 231 -17.41 28.54 10.85
N ASP A 232 -18.67 28.67 11.25
CA ASP A 232 -19.54 27.54 11.55
C ASP A 232 -20.19 26.99 10.26
N GLN A 233 -20.64 25.74 10.30
CA GLN A 233 -21.40 25.11 9.21
C GLN A 233 -20.59 24.91 7.92
N MET A 234 -19.28 24.70 8.04
CA MET A 234 -18.43 24.38 6.90
C MET A 234 -18.69 22.94 6.44
N LEU A 235 -19.05 22.76 5.17
CA LEU A 235 -19.27 21.45 4.57
C LEU A 235 -18.03 21.03 3.78
N SER A 236 -17.56 19.80 4.01
CA SER A 236 -16.51 19.22 3.17
C SER A 236 -17.06 18.97 1.76
N PRO A 237 -16.33 19.34 0.69
CA PRO A 237 -16.74 19.05 -0.68
C PRO A 237 -16.94 17.54 -0.94
N LYS A 238 -16.10 16.70 -0.32
CA LYS A 238 -16.17 15.24 -0.41
C LYS A 238 -15.70 14.60 0.91
N PRO A 239 -16.24 13.42 1.29
CA PRO A 239 -15.80 12.69 2.48
C PRO A 239 -14.52 11.86 2.20
N SER A 240 -13.48 12.49 1.65
CA SER A 240 -12.19 11.85 1.36
C SER A 240 -11.07 12.89 1.30
N THR A 241 -9.96 12.67 2.01
CA THR A 241 -8.87 13.66 2.14
C THR A 241 -8.19 13.97 0.81
N ASN A 242 -7.97 12.96 -0.05
CA ASN A 242 -7.42 13.13 -1.40
C ASN A 242 -8.34 13.92 -2.35
N LEU A 243 -9.64 14.07 -2.04
CA LEU A 243 -10.58 14.87 -2.85
C LEU A 243 -10.91 16.23 -2.21
N ALA A 244 -11.06 16.26 -0.88
CA ALA A 244 -11.43 17.46 -0.14
C ALA A 244 -10.30 18.48 -0.11
N VAL A 245 -9.06 18.04 0.12
CA VAL A 245 -7.91 18.94 0.21
C VAL A 245 -7.66 19.69 -1.10
N PRO A 246 -7.54 19.03 -2.27
CA PRO A 246 -7.37 19.77 -3.51
C PRO A 246 -8.53 20.72 -3.76
N ALA A 247 -9.78 20.33 -3.47
CA ALA A 247 -10.93 21.20 -3.63
C ALA A 247 -10.86 22.45 -2.73
N ILE A 248 -10.43 22.31 -1.47
CA ILE A 248 -10.22 23.44 -0.55
C ILE A 248 -9.13 24.39 -1.07
N LEU A 249 -8.03 23.85 -1.60
CA LEU A 249 -6.89 24.65 -2.05
C LEU A 249 -7.11 25.31 -3.42
N THR A 250 -8.03 24.79 -4.22
CA THR A 250 -8.21 25.18 -5.63
C THR A 250 -9.58 25.75 -5.97
N GLY A 251 -10.59 25.48 -5.15
CA GLY A 251 -11.98 25.79 -5.46
C GLY A 251 -12.62 24.87 -6.50
N HIS A 252 -11.91 23.85 -7.00
CA HIS A 252 -12.41 22.91 -8.01
C HIS A 252 -12.74 21.56 -7.37
N GLU A 253 -13.98 21.09 -7.53
CA GLU A 253 -14.38 19.77 -7.05
C GLU A 253 -13.94 18.64 -8.00
N TYR A 254 -13.68 17.46 -7.45
CA TYR A 254 -13.39 16.27 -8.26
C TYR A 254 -14.61 15.91 -9.13
N PRO A 255 -14.46 15.79 -10.46
CA PRO A 255 -15.58 15.57 -11.37
C PRO A 255 -16.07 14.11 -11.40
N GLY A 256 -15.32 13.18 -10.81
CA GLY A 256 -15.68 11.76 -10.81
C GLY A 256 -16.66 11.37 -9.70
N SER A 257 -16.99 10.08 -9.68
CA SER A 257 -17.86 9.49 -8.67
C SER A 257 -17.07 9.14 -7.40
N TYR A 258 -17.77 9.11 -6.27
CA TYR A 258 -17.27 8.62 -4.98
C TYR A 258 -18.24 7.54 -4.48
N PRO A 259 -17.76 6.41 -3.91
CA PRO A 259 -16.39 6.13 -3.47
C PRO A 259 -15.44 5.54 -4.53
N ASP A 260 -15.94 5.19 -5.71
CA ASP A 260 -15.15 4.57 -6.78
C ASP A 260 -14.31 5.62 -7.53
N ILE A 261 -13.18 6.01 -6.93
CA ILE A 261 -12.26 6.99 -7.51
C ILE A 261 -11.51 6.35 -8.68
N ASP A 262 -11.65 6.94 -9.87
CA ASP A 262 -10.81 6.63 -11.02
C ASP A 262 -9.46 7.33 -10.83
N GLU A 263 -8.40 6.55 -10.62
CA GLU A 263 -7.05 7.06 -10.35
C GLU A 263 -6.47 7.90 -11.51
N VAL A 264 -6.83 7.58 -12.75
CA VAL A 264 -6.36 8.33 -13.93
C VAL A 264 -7.07 9.67 -13.99
N LEU A 265 -8.39 9.68 -13.79
CA LEU A 265 -9.17 10.91 -13.72
C LEU A 265 -8.73 11.76 -12.52
N HIS A 266 -8.39 11.13 -11.40
CA HIS A 266 -7.92 11.81 -10.20
C HIS A 266 -6.56 12.49 -10.41
N ALA A 267 -5.61 11.80 -11.05
CA ALA A 267 -4.34 12.40 -11.45
C ALA A 267 -4.56 13.62 -12.38
N GLN A 268 -5.44 13.50 -13.38
CA GLN A 268 -5.78 14.62 -14.28
C GLN A 268 -6.43 15.79 -13.52
N TYR A 269 -7.33 15.49 -12.58
CA TYR A 269 -7.96 16.49 -11.73
C TYR A 269 -6.92 17.26 -10.91
N LEU A 270 -5.98 16.58 -10.23
CA LEU A 270 -4.93 17.27 -9.47
C LEU A 270 -4.11 18.21 -10.35
N GLN A 271 -3.71 17.75 -11.54
CA GLN A 271 -2.97 18.57 -12.50
C GLN A 271 -3.77 19.81 -12.90
N GLN A 272 -5.04 19.66 -13.26
CA GLN A 272 -5.87 20.77 -13.72
C GLN A 272 -6.22 21.74 -12.59
N ALA A 273 -6.66 21.23 -11.45
CA ALA A 273 -7.12 22.01 -10.32
C ALA A 273 -5.96 22.79 -9.68
N CYS A 274 -4.81 22.15 -9.44
CA CYS A 274 -3.68 22.83 -8.80
C CYS A 274 -3.06 23.92 -9.68
N HIS A 275 -3.14 23.78 -11.01
CA HIS A 275 -2.65 24.76 -11.98
C HIS A 275 -3.71 25.80 -12.41
N SER A 276 -4.94 25.72 -11.92
CA SER A 276 -5.98 26.69 -12.27
C SER A 276 -5.66 28.09 -11.68
N PRO A 277 -6.14 29.17 -12.30
CA PRO A 277 -5.95 30.52 -11.79
C PRO A 277 -6.66 30.78 -10.46
N GLU A 278 -7.64 29.95 -10.07
CA GLU A 278 -8.31 30.01 -8.77
C GLU A 278 -7.47 29.37 -7.64
N SER A 279 -6.50 28.53 -7.99
CA SER A 279 -5.60 27.86 -7.05
C SER A 279 -4.85 28.84 -6.15
N LEU A 280 -4.92 28.61 -4.83
CA LEU A 280 -4.14 29.37 -3.86
C LEU A 280 -2.64 29.31 -4.17
N LEU A 281 -2.16 28.13 -4.61
CA LEU A 281 -0.75 27.94 -4.98
C LEU A 281 -0.36 28.87 -6.14
N VAL A 282 -1.19 28.93 -7.19
CA VAL A 282 -0.94 29.80 -8.36
C VAL A 282 -1.00 31.27 -7.97
N ASN A 283 -2.01 31.65 -7.18
CA ASN A 283 -2.21 33.04 -6.79
C ASN A 283 -1.06 33.58 -5.93
N PHE A 284 -0.63 32.84 -4.90
CA PHE A 284 0.51 33.26 -4.09
C PHE A 284 1.81 33.23 -4.87
N LYS A 285 2.02 32.25 -5.75
CA LYS A 285 3.21 32.19 -6.60
C LYS A 285 3.29 33.41 -7.52
N ARG A 286 2.17 33.81 -8.13
CA ARG A 286 2.06 35.00 -9.00
C ARG A 286 2.37 36.29 -8.25
N GLU A 287 1.96 36.40 -6.98
CA GLU A 287 2.25 37.54 -6.10
C GLU A 287 3.69 37.52 -5.52
N GLY A 288 4.54 36.60 -5.97
CA GLY A 288 5.96 36.54 -5.57
C GLY A 288 6.19 35.90 -4.20
N TYR A 289 5.23 35.14 -3.66
CA TYR A 289 5.44 34.37 -2.45
C TYR A 289 6.28 33.13 -2.75
N ARG A 290 7.20 32.82 -1.83
CA ARG A 290 7.77 31.47 -1.76
C ARG A 290 6.67 30.52 -1.28
N CYS A 291 6.27 29.60 -2.14
CA CYS A 291 5.15 28.68 -1.91
C CYS A 291 5.68 27.29 -1.58
N GLU A 292 5.29 26.74 -0.44
CA GLU A 292 5.74 25.42 0.01
C GLU A 292 4.55 24.56 0.42
N GLY A 293 4.60 23.27 0.06
CA GLY A 293 3.55 22.31 0.38
C GLY A 293 4.12 21.16 1.19
N TYR A 294 3.45 20.78 2.27
CA TYR A 294 3.80 19.66 3.15
C TYR A 294 2.59 18.74 3.30
N PRO A 295 2.24 17.98 2.25
CA PRO A 295 1.11 17.06 2.29
C PRO A 295 1.41 15.85 3.18
N PHE A 296 0.37 15.27 3.77
CA PHE A 296 0.48 13.99 4.48
C PHE A 296 0.23 12.82 3.54
N ILE A 297 -0.76 12.97 2.64
CA ILE A 297 -1.17 12.00 1.64
C ILE A 297 -0.61 12.42 0.27
N LEU A 298 0.02 11.49 -0.46
CA LEU A 298 0.66 11.77 -1.74
C LEU A 298 -0.29 12.43 -2.74
N GLN A 299 -1.55 11.98 -2.79
CA GLN A 299 -2.52 12.37 -3.81
C GLN A 299 -3.36 13.59 -3.41
N THR A 300 -2.80 14.57 -2.69
CA THR A 300 -3.55 15.77 -2.23
C THR A 300 -3.15 17.08 -2.91
N ILE A 301 -1.97 17.16 -3.50
CA ILE A 301 -1.48 18.35 -4.23
C ILE A 301 -0.60 17.92 -5.41
N SER A 302 -0.43 18.81 -6.39
CA SER A 302 0.57 18.68 -7.44
C SER A 302 1.98 18.99 -6.90
N TYR A 303 2.96 18.19 -7.33
CA TYR A 303 4.38 18.33 -6.93
C TYR A 303 5.15 19.05 -8.05
N SER A 304 4.52 20.04 -8.68
CA SER A 304 5.12 20.79 -9.77
C SER A 304 6.07 21.88 -9.25
N PRO A 305 7.31 21.97 -9.77
CA PRO A 305 8.21 23.10 -9.46
C PRO A 305 7.65 24.47 -9.86
N ALA A 306 6.66 24.50 -10.77
CA ALA A 306 5.96 25.73 -11.12
C ALA A 306 5.07 26.26 -9.98
N LEU A 307 4.58 25.37 -9.11
CA LEU A 307 3.68 25.69 -8.01
C LEU A 307 4.40 25.79 -6.67
N LEU A 308 5.40 24.94 -6.43
CA LEU A 308 6.04 24.76 -5.12
C LEU A 308 7.57 24.92 -5.20
N ASP A 309 8.14 25.66 -4.26
CA ASP A 309 9.58 25.95 -4.13
C ASP A 309 10.35 24.85 -3.38
N ASN A 310 9.64 23.98 -2.65
CA ASN A 310 10.22 22.87 -1.90
C ASN A 310 10.12 21.52 -2.63
N VAL A 311 9.89 21.54 -3.94
CA VAL A 311 9.92 20.35 -4.79
C VAL A 311 11.36 20.03 -5.20
N ARG A 312 11.72 18.75 -5.17
CA ARG A 312 12.97 18.24 -5.75
C ARG A 312 12.68 17.06 -6.68
N PRO A 313 13.54 16.80 -7.68
CA PRO A 313 13.45 15.56 -8.45
C PRO A 313 13.62 14.35 -7.54
N ARG A 314 12.75 13.36 -7.68
CA ARG A 314 12.83 12.09 -6.97
C ARG A 314 13.90 11.22 -7.63
N THR A 315 14.86 10.77 -6.83
CA THR A 315 15.92 9.84 -7.28
C THR A 315 15.74 8.43 -6.74
N GLU A 316 14.92 8.24 -5.71
CA GLU A 316 14.78 6.97 -4.99
C GLU A 316 13.32 6.65 -4.67
N HIS A 317 13.02 5.35 -4.69
CA HIS A 317 11.70 4.77 -4.36
C HIS A 317 11.77 3.74 -3.22
N GLY A 318 12.86 3.74 -2.44
CA GLY A 318 13.18 2.71 -1.45
C GLY A 318 12.03 2.47 -0.45
N ASP A 319 11.54 3.53 0.19
CA ASP A 319 10.43 3.44 1.15
C ASP A 319 9.16 2.88 0.52
N SER A 320 8.89 3.26 -0.72
CA SER A 320 7.70 2.81 -1.44
C SER A 320 7.79 1.35 -1.86
N GLN A 321 8.97 0.91 -2.28
CA GLN A 321 9.26 -0.48 -2.58
C GLN A 321 9.20 -1.35 -1.31
N GLN A 322 9.68 -0.83 -0.18
CA GLN A 322 9.59 -1.52 1.11
C GLN A 322 8.12 -1.65 1.55
N LEU A 323 7.33 -0.57 1.51
CA LEU A 323 5.90 -0.63 1.84
C LEU A 323 5.17 -1.64 0.95
N TYR A 324 5.45 -1.64 -0.36
CA TYR A 324 4.88 -2.62 -1.28
C TYR A 324 5.23 -4.06 -0.89
N LEU A 325 6.49 -4.32 -0.54
CA LEU A 325 6.92 -5.64 -0.07
C LEU A 325 6.26 -6.02 1.25
N ASP A 326 6.15 -5.09 2.21
CA ASP A 326 5.51 -5.32 3.50
C ASP A 326 4.03 -5.70 3.33
N ILE A 327 3.29 -4.98 2.49
CA ILE A 327 1.89 -5.31 2.16
C ILE A 327 1.80 -6.67 1.46
N LEU A 328 2.71 -6.96 0.51
CA LEU A 328 2.74 -8.24 -0.18
C LEU A 328 3.01 -9.40 0.80
N TYR A 329 3.99 -9.26 1.68
CA TYR A 329 4.31 -10.24 2.72
C TYR A 329 3.15 -10.42 3.70
N GLN A 330 2.49 -9.33 4.11
CA GLN A 330 1.32 -9.38 4.99
C GLN A 330 0.14 -10.11 4.34
N ARG A 331 -0.08 -9.95 3.03
CA ARG A 331 -1.15 -10.63 2.28
C ARG A 331 -0.84 -12.11 2.05
N LEU A 332 0.41 -12.46 1.74
CA LEU A 332 0.84 -13.84 1.51
C LEU A 332 0.98 -14.65 2.80
N THR A 333 1.25 -14.00 3.94
CA THR A 333 1.40 -14.67 5.23
C THR A 333 0.05 -15.12 5.79
N PRO A 334 -0.14 -16.42 6.08
CA PRO A 334 -1.35 -16.90 6.73
C PRO A 334 -1.58 -16.23 8.09
N LEU A 335 -2.83 -15.90 8.41
CA LEU A 335 -3.21 -15.18 9.63
C LEU A 335 -2.70 -15.87 10.91
N PHE A 336 -2.75 -17.20 10.97
CA PHE A 336 -2.27 -17.95 12.14
C PHE A 336 -0.74 -17.91 12.31
N CYS A 337 0.01 -17.62 11.24
CA CYS A 337 1.46 -17.41 11.30
C CYS A 337 1.81 -15.99 11.72
N LYS A 338 0.89 -15.02 11.55
CA LYS A 338 1.17 -13.61 11.80
C LYS A 338 1.69 -13.36 13.24
N PRO A 339 1.09 -13.89 14.32
CA PRO A 339 1.62 -13.69 15.68
C PRO A 339 3.06 -14.17 15.90
N LEU A 340 3.57 -15.08 15.06
CA LEU A 340 4.93 -15.62 15.15
C LEU A 340 5.96 -14.70 14.48
N LEU A 341 5.53 -13.83 13.58
CA LEU A 341 6.39 -12.82 12.97
C LEU A 341 6.37 -11.59 13.88
N ASN A 342 7.54 -11.18 14.35
CA ASN A 342 7.68 -10.02 15.25
C ASN A 342 7.03 -8.77 14.61
N ARG A 343 6.48 -7.86 15.44
CA ARG A 343 5.63 -6.72 15.03
C ARG A 343 6.19 -5.90 13.87
N GLY A 344 7.53 -5.81 13.76
CA GLY A 344 8.21 -5.06 12.69
C GLY A 344 7.94 -5.54 11.25
N PHE A 345 7.41 -6.74 11.03
CA PHE A 345 7.10 -7.27 9.69
C PHE A 345 5.61 -7.25 9.29
N LEU A 346 4.70 -6.94 10.23
CA LEU A 346 3.26 -7.18 10.05
C LEU A 346 2.37 -5.99 10.32
N THR A 347 2.94 -4.93 10.87
CA THR A 347 2.27 -3.65 10.95
C THR A 347 2.97 -2.77 9.93
N ALA A 348 2.37 -2.57 8.77
CA ALA A 348 2.53 -1.29 8.09
C ALA A 348 2.05 -0.24 9.11
N THR A 349 2.97 0.28 9.92
CA THR A 349 2.65 1.15 11.07
C THR A 349 2.09 2.51 10.61
N ASP A 350 2.30 2.83 9.34
CA ASP A 350 1.42 3.70 8.57
C ASP A 350 1.07 2.99 7.25
N PRO A 351 -0.23 2.84 6.91
CA PRO A 351 -0.65 2.27 5.63
C PRO A 351 -0.42 3.22 4.44
N PHE A 352 0.23 4.36 4.67
CA PHE A 352 0.44 5.41 3.69
C PHE A 352 1.92 5.79 3.61
N LEU A 353 2.39 5.99 2.38
CA LEU A 353 3.65 6.69 2.15
C LEU A 353 3.44 8.17 2.45
N THR A 354 4.07 8.64 3.51
CA THR A 354 4.22 10.08 3.71
C THR A 354 5.33 10.60 2.80
N PRO A 355 5.21 11.79 2.19
CA PRO A 355 6.22 12.34 1.29
C PRO A 355 7.53 12.79 1.98
N ARG A 356 7.82 12.32 3.20
CA ARG A 356 8.95 12.76 4.04
C ARG A 356 10.28 12.17 3.56
N GLU A 357 11.35 12.98 3.64
CA GLU A 357 12.73 12.51 3.54
C GLU A 357 13.21 11.98 4.91
N GLY A 358 13.57 10.69 4.98
CA GLY A 358 14.69 10.23 5.82
C GLY A 358 14.48 10.11 7.34
N ALA A 359 13.26 10.15 7.88
CA ALA A 359 13.05 9.76 9.28
C ALA A 359 12.62 8.28 9.33
N PRO A 360 13.48 7.35 9.82
CA PRO A 360 13.03 5.99 10.06
C PRO A 360 11.83 6.01 11.01
N LEU A 361 10.87 5.11 10.78
CA LEU A 361 9.76 4.77 11.68
C LEU A 361 10.29 4.14 12.99
N ASN A 362 11.27 4.75 13.65
CA ASN A 362 11.52 4.48 15.04
C ASN A 362 10.42 5.14 15.84
N GLN A 363 9.39 4.32 16.11
CA GLN A 363 8.50 4.35 17.27
C GLN A 363 8.83 5.47 18.25
N THR A 364 8.35 6.68 17.97
CA THR A 364 8.15 7.64 19.03
C THR A 364 6.75 7.35 19.56
N ALA A 365 6.64 7.03 20.84
CA ALA A 365 5.36 6.83 21.53
C ALA A 365 4.48 8.10 21.58
N LEU A 366 4.89 9.15 20.87
CA LEU A 366 4.28 10.47 20.87
C LEU A 366 3.45 10.64 19.59
N PRO A 367 2.21 11.15 19.71
CA PRO A 367 1.40 11.56 18.57
C PRO A 367 2.15 12.49 17.59
N GLN A 368 1.87 12.38 16.29
CA GLN A 368 2.60 13.11 15.24
C GLN A 368 2.44 14.64 15.33
N ASP A 369 1.25 15.10 15.72
CA ASP A 369 0.92 16.49 16.04
C ASP A 369 1.80 17.04 17.17
N LEU A 370 2.05 16.24 18.22
CA LEU A 370 2.93 16.63 19.32
C LEU A 370 4.40 16.67 18.91
N LEU A 371 4.84 15.76 18.03
CA LEU A 371 6.17 15.83 17.42
C LEU A 371 6.33 17.08 16.56
N PHE A 372 5.33 17.39 15.73
CA PHE A 372 5.33 18.59 14.90
C PHE A 372 5.36 19.86 15.76
N TYR A 373 4.55 19.95 16.81
CA TYR A 373 4.55 21.08 17.73
C TYR A 373 5.92 21.28 18.41
N ARG A 374 6.55 20.19 18.87
CA ARG A 374 7.90 20.24 19.44
C ARG A 374 8.96 20.66 18.41
N GLN A 375 8.85 20.15 17.18
CA GLN A 375 9.73 20.54 16.08
C GLN A 375 9.59 22.02 15.75
N LEU A 376 8.35 22.52 15.67
CA LEU A 376 8.06 23.92 15.43
C LEU A 376 8.71 24.81 16.51
N ASN A 377 8.54 24.48 17.79
CA ASN A 377 9.15 25.23 18.89
C ASN A 377 10.69 25.22 18.90
N ARG A 378 11.31 24.12 18.42
CA ARG A 378 12.77 23.96 18.44
C ARG A 378 13.44 24.57 17.21
N ASP A 379 12.85 24.37 16.04
CA ASP A 379 13.49 24.58 14.75
C ASP A 379 12.94 25.81 14.00
N SER A 380 11.98 26.56 14.59
CA SER A 380 11.43 27.78 13.98
C SER A 380 12.51 28.84 13.77
N LYS A 381 12.63 29.34 12.54
CA LYS A 381 13.56 30.43 12.21
C LYS A 381 13.01 31.32 11.11
N ILE A 382 13.53 32.56 11.04
CA ILE A 382 13.23 33.48 9.94
C ILE A 382 14.23 33.21 8.80
N GLY A 383 13.70 33.01 7.60
CA GLY A 383 14.44 32.75 6.37
C GLY A 383 14.90 34.01 5.64
N ASN A 384 15.40 33.80 4.42
CA ASN A 384 15.97 34.84 3.55
C ASN A 384 15.00 35.33 2.46
N PHE A 385 13.70 35.25 2.72
CA PHE A 385 12.65 35.68 1.79
C PHE A 385 11.61 36.54 2.52
N ASP A 386 10.97 37.46 1.79
CA ASP A 386 10.08 38.47 2.36
C ASP A 386 8.63 37.97 2.50
N PHE A 387 8.15 37.18 1.54
CA PHE A 387 6.78 36.66 1.49
C PHE A 387 6.76 35.13 1.41
N GLY A 388 6.02 34.48 2.30
CA GLY A 388 5.95 33.03 2.41
C GLY A 388 4.52 32.50 2.49
N PHE A 389 4.22 31.48 1.70
CA PHE A 389 3.00 30.69 1.75
C PHE A 389 3.35 29.24 2.08
N LYS A 390 2.69 28.67 3.08
CA LYS A 390 2.90 27.26 3.47
C LYS A 390 1.57 26.53 3.61
N TYR A 391 1.39 25.45 2.87
CA TYR A 391 0.36 24.46 3.12
C TYR A 391 0.93 23.31 3.96
N ILE A 392 0.30 22.98 5.08
CA ILE A 392 0.73 21.93 6.00
C ILE A 392 -0.46 21.01 6.32
N ALA A 393 -0.32 19.73 6.02
CA ALA A 393 -1.27 18.71 6.44
C ALA A 393 -0.78 17.99 7.71
N GLY A 394 -1.65 17.86 8.69
CA GLY A 394 -1.41 17.10 9.92
C GLY A 394 -2.44 15.99 10.10
N VAL A 395 -2.01 14.88 10.71
CA VAL A 395 -2.91 13.81 11.16
C VAL A 395 -2.96 13.81 12.68
N SER A 396 -4.17 13.91 13.21
CA SER A 396 -4.45 13.63 14.62
C SER A 396 -4.60 12.13 14.80
N LYS A 397 -3.52 11.43 15.20
CA LYS A 397 -3.66 10.08 15.77
C LYS A 397 -4.15 10.25 17.20
N LEU A 398 -5.48 10.16 17.41
CA LEU A 398 -6.05 10.02 18.75
C LEU A 398 -5.40 8.79 19.40
N GLY A 399 -4.62 9.01 20.47
CA GLY A 399 -4.02 7.93 21.23
C GLY A 399 -5.09 7.01 21.82
N PRO A 400 -4.77 5.73 22.07
CA PRO A 400 -5.72 4.73 22.56
C PRO A 400 -6.38 5.08 23.91
N GLU A 401 -5.82 6.02 24.69
CA GLU A 401 -6.32 6.33 26.04
C GLU A 401 -7.66 7.08 26.09
N HIS A 402 -8.08 7.77 25.02
CA HIS A 402 -9.32 8.56 25.05
C HIS A 402 -10.59 7.83 24.59
N LYS A 403 -10.49 6.59 24.07
CA LYS A 403 -11.68 5.79 23.71
C LYS A 403 -12.50 5.30 24.91
N LYS A 404 -11.99 5.43 26.15
CA LYS A 404 -12.68 4.99 27.37
C LYS A 404 -13.76 5.95 27.88
N SER A 405 -13.79 7.20 27.42
CA SER A 405 -14.69 8.22 28.00
C SER A 405 -15.98 8.47 27.23
N SER A 406 -16.15 7.93 26.02
CA SER A 406 -17.34 8.18 25.19
C SER A 406 -18.32 7.01 25.14
N MET A 407 -18.14 6.00 25.99
CA MET A 407 -19.10 4.93 26.25
C MET A 407 -19.43 4.84 27.74
N THR A 408 -19.97 5.93 28.29
CA THR A 408 -20.82 5.91 29.49
C THR A 408 -21.95 6.89 29.33
#